data_AF-I6LL53-F1
#
_entry.id   AF-I6LL53-F1
#
_cell.length_a   1.000
_cell.length_b   1.000
_cell.length_c   1.000
_cell.angle_alpha   90.00
_cell.angle_beta   90.00
_cell.angle_gamma   90.00
#
_symmetry.space_group_name_H-M   'P 1'
#
loop_
_entity.id
_entity.type
_entity.pdbx_description
1 polymer ?
#
loop_
_entity_poly.entity_id
_entity_poly.type
_entity_poly.pdbx_seq_one_letter_code
_entity_poly.pdbx_strand_id
1 'polypeptide(L)'
;LAFPLGSHATPLLTLIQKLSPFLPSNTLFSFFNTSQSNTSIFSKSSKPDNIKIYNVWDGVIETNGTTPIGREAIELFIKATPSNFEKVMKEAEEETGV
;
A
#
# COMPACT_ATOMS: atom_id res chain seq x y z
N LEU A 1 -3.23 -5.88 -0.82
CA LEU A 1 -1.91 -5.39 -0.36
C LEU A 1 -0.91 -5.41 -1.50
N ALA A 2 -0.31 -4.27 -1.85
CA ALA A 2 0.80 -4.22 -2.80
C ALA A 2 2.08 -4.75 -2.16
N PHE A 3 2.96 -5.36 -2.97
CA PHE A 3 4.29 -5.71 -2.50
C PHE A 3 5.18 -4.45 -2.53
N PRO A 4 5.74 -4.01 -1.38
CA PRO A 4 6.31 -2.67 -1.25
C PRO A 4 7.72 -2.51 -1.81
N LEU A 5 8.40 -3.62 -2.12
CA LEU A 5 9.82 -3.63 -2.46
C LEU A 5 10.03 -3.71 -3.98
N GLY A 6 11.09 -3.08 -4.48
CA GLY A 6 11.39 -3.03 -5.90
C GLY A 6 10.35 -2.24 -6.70
N SER A 7 9.94 -2.76 -7.85
CA SER A 7 9.02 -2.08 -8.77
C SER A 7 7.57 -2.58 -8.68
N HIS A 8 7.23 -3.50 -7.77
CA HIS A 8 5.95 -4.23 -7.80
C HIS A 8 4.71 -3.36 -7.58
N ALA A 9 4.80 -2.30 -6.75
CA ALA A 9 3.65 -1.44 -6.45
C ALA A 9 3.18 -0.59 -7.65
N THR A 10 4.10 -0.15 -8.51
CA THR A 10 3.79 0.76 -9.62
C THR A 10 2.92 0.11 -10.71
N PRO A 11 3.21 -1.11 -11.20
CA PRO A 11 2.33 -1.82 -12.13
C PRO A 11 0.94 -2.09 -11.55
N LEU A 12 0.85 -2.39 -10.24
CA LEU A 12 -0.44 -2.60 -9.59
C LEU A 12 -1.26 -1.31 -9.54
N LEU A 13 -0.64 -0.19 -9.17
CA LEU A 13 -1.30 1.13 -9.23
C LEU A 13 -1.72 1.48 -10.67
N THR A 14 -0.84 1.23 -11.64
CA THR A 14 -1.12 1.46 -13.07
C THR A 14 -2.34 0.65 -13.53
N LEU A 15 -2.46 -0.61 -13.08
CA LEU A 15 -3.61 -1.45 -13.38
C LEU A 15 -4.91 -0.84 -12.82
N ILE A 16 -4.90 -0.42 -11.56
CA ILE A 16 -6.08 0.19 -10.92
C ILE A 16 -6.48 1.49 -11.65
N GLN A 17 -5.52 2.35 -11.98
CA GLN A 17 -5.75 3.58 -12.73
C GLN A 17 -6.36 3.32 -14.10
N LYS A 18 -5.97 2.23 -14.77
CA LYS A 18 -6.52 1.83 -16.07
C LYS A 18 -7.89 1.17 -15.96
N LEU A 19 -8.19 0.48 -14.86
CA LEU A 19 -9.49 -0.15 -14.62
C LEU A 19 -10.55 0.87 -14.18
N SER A 20 -10.15 1.87 -13.39
CA SER A 20 -11.04 2.86 -12.78
C SER A 20 -12.07 3.49 -13.74
N PRO A 21 -11.71 3.91 -14.97
CA PRO A 21 -12.66 4.50 -15.91
C PRO A 21 -13.75 3.55 -16.43
N PHE A 22 -13.57 2.25 -16.28
CA PHE A 22 -14.51 1.22 -16.75
C PHE A 22 -15.48 0.75 -15.66
N LEU A 23 -15.35 1.26 -14.44
CA LEU A 23 -16.19 0.89 -13.30
C LEU A 23 -17.21 2.00 -13.00
N PRO A 24 -18.28 1.69 -12.24
CA PRO A 24 -19.21 2.71 -11.76
C PRO A 24 -18.50 3.86 -11.06
N SER A 25 -18.99 5.10 -11.24
CA SER A 25 -18.36 6.31 -10.71
C SER A 25 -18.26 6.36 -9.19
N ASN A 26 -19.08 5.57 -8.48
CA ASN A 26 -19.05 5.41 -7.03
C ASN A 26 -18.11 4.28 -6.56
N THR A 27 -17.36 3.64 -7.46
CA THR A 27 -16.40 2.60 -7.10
C THR A 27 -15.18 3.21 -6.45
N LEU A 28 -14.91 2.79 -5.22
CA LEU A 28 -13.73 3.18 -4.47
C LEU A 28 -12.69 2.06 -4.46
N PHE A 29 -11.43 2.43 -4.63
CA PHE A 29 -10.30 1.53 -4.46
C PHE A 29 -9.51 1.88 -3.20
N SER A 30 -9.32 0.90 -2.32
CA SER A 30 -8.41 1.01 -1.18
C SER A 30 -7.05 0.41 -1.54
N PHE A 31 -6.04 1.26 -1.67
CA PHE A 31 -4.67 0.87 -2.01
C PHE A 31 -3.82 0.75 -0.76
N PHE A 32 -3.52 -0.49 -0.36
CA PHE A 32 -2.71 -0.80 0.82
C PHE A 32 -1.27 -1.07 0.44
N ASN A 33 -0.34 -0.37 1.07
CA ASN A 33 1.10 -0.51 0.85
C ASN A 33 1.88 0.10 2.01
N THR A 34 3.20 0.01 2.04
CA THR A 34 4.00 0.69 3.08
C THR A 34 4.04 2.19 2.86
N SER A 35 4.22 2.95 3.95
CA SER A 35 4.32 4.42 3.90
C SER A 35 5.40 4.88 2.92
N GLN A 36 6.60 4.29 3.00
CA GLN A 36 7.72 4.62 2.10
C GLN A 36 7.39 4.36 0.63
N SER A 37 6.78 3.20 0.34
CA SER A 37 6.40 2.83 -1.02
C SER A 37 5.30 3.74 -1.57
N ASN A 38 4.29 4.08 -0.75
CA ASN A 38 3.24 5.04 -1.10
C ASN A 38 3.80 6.43 -1.42
N THR A 39 4.67 7.00 -0.56
CA THR A 39 5.31 8.29 -0.84
C THR A 39 6.11 8.27 -2.15
N SER A 40 6.82 7.18 -2.42
CA SER A 40 7.61 7.03 -3.64
C SER A 40 6.77 6.97 -4.93
N ILE A 41 5.65 6.24 -4.92
CA ILE A 41 4.80 6.09 -6.12
C ILE A 41 3.90 7.31 -6.34
N PHE A 42 3.29 7.86 -5.29
CA PHE A 42 2.33 8.97 -5.41
C PHE A 42 3.00 10.35 -5.51
N SER A 43 4.30 10.47 -5.24
CA SER A 43 5.06 11.68 -5.60
C SER A 43 5.24 11.84 -7.12
N LYS A 44 5.08 10.76 -7.90
CA LYS A 44 5.33 10.72 -9.35
C LYS A 44 4.06 10.66 -10.19
N SER A 45 2.90 10.42 -9.58
CA SER A 45 1.62 10.25 -10.27
C SER A 45 0.52 11.07 -9.62
N SER A 46 -0.38 11.65 -10.42
CA SER A 46 -1.61 12.21 -9.89
C SER A 46 -2.43 11.11 -9.21
N LYS A 47 -2.92 11.40 -8.01
CA LYS A 47 -3.82 10.51 -7.27
C LYS A 47 -5.25 10.70 -7.81
N PRO A 48 -5.89 9.67 -8.38
CA PRO A 48 -7.31 9.75 -8.72
C PRO A 48 -8.15 9.84 -7.45
N ASP A 49 -9.24 10.61 -7.49
CA ASP A 49 -10.09 10.87 -6.31
C ASP A 49 -10.73 9.60 -5.75
N ASN A 50 -10.93 8.58 -6.59
CA ASN A 50 -11.53 7.31 -6.21
C ASN A 50 -10.53 6.25 -5.70
N ILE A 51 -9.28 6.63 -5.43
CA ILE A 51 -8.27 5.76 -4.81
C ILE A 51 -7.90 6.32 -3.44
N LYS A 52 -8.29 5.62 -2.36
CA LYS A 52 -7.81 5.90 -0.99
C LYS A 52 -6.53 5.12 -0.73
N ILE A 53 -5.58 5.74 -0.03
CA ILE A 53 -4.25 5.19 0.21
C ILE A 53 -4.14 4.86 1.70
N TYR A 54 -3.76 3.63 2.00
CA TYR A 54 -3.62 3.12 3.35
C TYR A 54 -2.19 2.63 3.59
N ASN A 55 -1.59 3.10 4.68
CA ASN A 55 -0.23 2.75 5.07
C ASN A 55 -0.26 1.51 5.96
N VAL A 56 0.46 0.47 5.55
CA VAL A 56 0.65 -0.77 6.28
C VAL A 56 2.10 -0.79 6.80
N TRP A 57 2.28 -1.16 8.07
CA TRP A 57 3.60 -1.24 8.66
C TRP A 57 4.41 -2.39 8.04
N ASP A 58 5.70 -2.18 7.80
CA ASP A 58 6.60 -3.14 7.16
C ASP A 58 7.32 -4.06 8.15
N GLY A 59 7.05 -3.93 9.45
CA GLY A 59 7.71 -4.71 10.49
C GLY A 59 9.10 -4.20 10.85
N VAL A 60 9.58 -3.11 10.24
CA VAL A 60 10.87 -2.52 10.56
C VAL A 60 10.76 -1.77 11.87
N ILE A 61 11.59 -2.16 12.84
CA ILE A 61 11.86 -1.41 14.06
C ILE A 61 13.17 -0.68 13.82
N GLU A 62 13.18 0.65 13.90
CA GLU A 62 14.40 1.43 13.72
C GLU A 62 15.40 1.09 14.84
N THR A 63 16.37 0.24 14.55
CA THR A 63 17.49 -0.05 15.45
C THR A 63 18.76 0.52 14.83
N ASN A 64 19.40 1.47 15.51
CA ASN A 64 20.72 2.01 15.17
C ASN A 64 20.85 2.61 13.75
N GLY A 65 19.76 3.12 13.17
CA GLY A 65 19.79 3.87 11.89
C GLY A 65 20.09 3.04 10.64
N THR A 66 20.05 1.71 10.73
CA THR A 66 20.20 0.83 9.55
C THR A 66 18.82 0.40 9.06
N THR A 67 18.49 0.75 7.82
CA THR A 67 17.27 0.28 7.17
C THR A 67 17.51 -1.11 6.56
N PRO A 68 16.71 -2.13 6.89
CA PRO A 68 16.78 -3.44 6.25
C PRO A 68 16.62 -3.34 4.73
N ILE A 69 17.39 -4.14 3.97
CA ILE A 69 17.33 -4.18 2.50
C ILE A 69 17.28 -5.61 1.97
N GLY A 70 16.86 -5.75 0.71
CA GLY A 70 16.83 -7.05 0.03
C GLY A 70 15.99 -8.07 0.79
N ARG A 71 16.55 -9.27 1.02
CA ARG A 71 15.84 -10.38 1.67
C ARG A 71 15.36 -10.08 3.09
N GLU A 72 16.15 -9.33 3.86
CA GLU A 72 15.79 -8.99 5.25
C GLU A 72 14.51 -8.14 5.30
N ALA A 73 14.42 -7.11 4.45
CA ALA A 73 13.22 -6.29 4.32
C ALA A 73 11.99 -7.12 3.88
N ILE A 74 12.19 -8.09 2.98
CA ILE A 74 11.12 -9.00 2.54
C ILE A 74 10.61 -9.83 3.73
N GLU A 75 11.52 -10.46 4.48
CA GLU A 75 11.16 -11.33 5.61
C GLU A 75 10.44 -10.55 6.72
N LEU A 76 10.90 -9.34 7.04
CA LEU A 76 10.22 -8.46 8.00
C LEU A 76 8.80 -8.10 7.54
N PHE A 77 8.65 -7.67 6.29
CA PHE A 77 7.34 -7.33 5.73
C PHE A 77 6.39 -8.52 5.77
N ILE A 78 6.81 -9.70 5.29
CA ILE A 78 5.98 -10.90 5.27
C ILE A 78 5.59 -11.34 6.69
N LYS A 79 6.48 -11.22 7.66
CA LYS A 79 6.20 -11.58 9.06
C LYS A 79 5.21 -10.61 9.73
N ALA A 80 5.31 -9.32 9.46
CA ALA A 80 4.46 -8.31 10.08
C ALA A 80 3.07 -8.19 9.42
N THR A 81 2.99 -8.48 8.12
CA THR A 81 1.80 -8.27 7.28
C THR A 81 0.50 -8.88 7.84
N PRO A 82 0.43 -10.16 8.28
CA PRO A 82 -0.87 -10.78 8.56
C PRO A 82 -1.71 -10.01 9.59
N SER A 83 -1.12 -9.61 10.72
CA SER A 83 -1.86 -8.93 11.79
C SER A 83 -2.07 -7.44 11.49
N ASN A 84 -1.09 -6.77 10.90
CA ASN A 84 -1.17 -5.33 10.67
C ASN A 84 -2.04 -4.98 9.44
N PHE A 85 -2.05 -5.83 8.41
CA PHE A 85 -2.87 -5.62 7.23
C PHE A 85 -4.34 -5.77 7.55
N GLU A 86 -4.72 -6.80 8.32
CA GLU A 86 -6.10 -6.97 8.80
C GLU A 86 -6.59 -5.77 9.59
N LYS A 87 -5.74 -5.20 10.45
CA LYS A 87 -6.08 -3.99 11.21
C LYS A 87 -6.38 -2.80 10.28
N VAL A 88 -5.46 -2.52 9.36
CA VAL A 88 -5.60 -1.38 8.42
C VAL A 88 -6.76 -1.59 7.45
N MET A 89 -7.06 -2.84 7.09
CA MET A 89 -8.22 -3.19 6.28
C MET A 89 -9.54 -2.85 7.00
N LYS A 90 -9.66 -3.20 8.29
CA LYS A 90 -10.82 -2.82 9.11
C LYS A 90 -10.98 -1.31 9.24
N GLU A 91 -9.87 -0.59 9.45
CA GLU A 91 -9.88 0.88 9.47
C GLU A 91 -10.39 1.46 8.12
N ALA A 92 -10.00 0.85 7.00
CA ALA A 92 -10.49 1.25 5.68
C ALA A 92 -11.98 0.94 5.48
N GLU A 93 -12.47 -0.21 5.95
CA GLU A 93 -13.90 -0.59 5.93
C GLU A 93 -14.73 0.45 6.71
N GLU A 94 -14.34 0.74 7.96
CA GLU A 94 -14.99 1.74 8.81
C GLU A 94 -15.02 3.14 8.18
N GLU A 95 -13.91 3.58 7.56
CA GLU A 95 -13.81 4.90 6.92
C GLU A 95 -14.60 5.00 5.59
N THR A 96 -14.85 3.88 4.93
CA THR A 96 -15.52 3.84 3.63
C THR A 96 -16.99 3.44 3.72
N GLY A 97 -17.44 2.99 4.90
CA GLY A 97 -18.83 2.62 5.16
C GLY A 97 -19.21 1.27 4.53
N VAL A 98 -18.25 0.35 4.43
CA VAL A 98 -18.41 -1.01 3.90
C VAL A 98 -18.40 -2.02 5.04
#